data_AF-B1KB33-F1
#
_entry.id   AF-B1KB33-F1
#
_cell.length_a   1.000
_cell.length_b   1.000
_cell.length_c   1.000
_cell.angle_alpha   90.00
_cell.angle_beta   90.00
_cell.angle_gamma   90.00
#
_symmetry.space_group_name_H-M   'P 1'
#
loop_
_entity.id
_entity.type
_entity.pdbx_description
1 polymer ?
#
loop_
_entity_poly.entity_id
_entity_poly.type
_entity_poly.pdbx_seq_one_letter_code
_entity_poly.pdbx_strand_id
1 'polypeptide(L)'
;MLEMTSDRSQADERAARQRRRDLIQKFAALGSLVVLVFAFSISSAAFFSVDNLMTVGLQVTSIAYLGVAATCVIITGGIDLSVGSVLALAGVCAALLVKAGVPVPAAMAAGILVGALCGLVNGICVTQMGLPPFIATLGMMLVARGIALQITGARPVSDLGDAFGALGDGALLRISRIGADGFPDTTFPGIPYPVVIMVVLFVVVSVLLSRTSLGRHIYAVGSNAEAARLSGVNVQGVKLFTYVLSGALAGVTGCVLMSRLVTGQPNEGVMYELDAIASSVIGGTSLMGGVGTISGTAIGAFVIGVLRNGLNMNGVSSFIQQIIIGVVILGTVWIDQLRNRRP
;
A
#
# COMPACT_ATOMS: atom_id res chain seq x y z
N MET A 1 -21.59 -16.34 -42.52
CA MET A 1 -22.30 -16.83 -41.30
C MET A 1 -21.45 -17.79 -40.47
N LEU A 2 -20.73 -18.74 -41.08
CA LEU A 2 -19.82 -19.68 -40.40
C LEU A 2 -18.53 -19.04 -39.79
N GLU A 3 -17.98 -17.98 -40.39
CA GLU A 3 -16.82 -17.27 -39.82
C GLU A 3 -17.18 -16.45 -38.56
N MET A 4 -18.36 -15.82 -38.52
CA MET A 4 -18.84 -15.07 -37.34
C MET A 4 -19.11 -15.95 -36.12
N THR A 5 -19.44 -17.23 -36.30
CA THR A 5 -19.64 -18.19 -35.20
C THR A 5 -18.32 -18.71 -34.62
N SER A 6 -17.27 -18.83 -35.43
CA SER A 6 -15.92 -19.23 -35.02
C SER A 6 -15.24 -18.14 -34.16
N ASP A 7 -15.37 -16.88 -34.57
CA ASP A 7 -14.72 -15.75 -33.89
C ASP A 7 -15.33 -15.48 -32.50
N ARG A 8 -16.65 -15.66 -32.37
CA ARG A 8 -17.36 -15.61 -31.07
C ARG A 8 -16.93 -16.74 -30.13
N SER A 9 -16.77 -17.97 -30.63
CA SER A 9 -16.34 -19.09 -29.77
C SER A 9 -14.91 -18.91 -29.26
N GLN A 10 -14.01 -18.36 -30.08
CA GLN A 10 -12.63 -18.06 -29.67
C GLN A 10 -12.55 -16.91 -28.66
N ALA A 11 -13.37 -15.88 -28.80
CA ALA A 11 -13.46 -14.78 -27.84
C ALA A 11 -13.96 -15.27 -26.47
N ASP A 12 -14.99 -16.12 -26.46
CA ASP A 12 -15.56 -16.69 -25.25
C ASP A 12 -14.58 -17.64 -24.55
N GLU A 13 -13.83 -18.46 -25.30
CA GLU A 13 -12.76 -19.30 -24.75
C GLU A 13 -11.62 -18.47 -24.12
N ARG A 14 -11.21 -17.38 -24.76
CA ARG A 14 -10.19 -16.46 -24.22
C ARG A 14 -10.68 -15.80 -22.94
N ALA A 15 -11.93 -15.31 -22.92
CA ALA A 15 -12.54 -14.72 -21.73
C ALA A 15 -12.69 -15.73 -20.58
N ALA A 16 -13.06 -16.98 -20.87
CA ALA A 16 -13.16 -18.04 -19.88
C ALA A 16 -11.79 -18.43 -19.31
N ARG A 17 -10.75 -18.55 -20.15
CA ARG A 17 -9.37 -18.79 -19.70
C ARG A 17 -8.86 -17.66 -18.80
N GLN A 18 -9.19 -16.41 -19.14
CA GLN A 18 -8.80 -15.24 -18.35
C GLN A 18 -9.50 -15.24 -16.97
N ARG A 19 -10.83 -15.46 -16.93
CA ARG A 19 -11.57 -15.60 -15.66
C ARG A 19 -11.03 -16.73 -14.79
N ARG A 20 -10.71 -17.89 -15.38
CA ARG A 20 -10.15 -19.02 -14.64
C ARG A 20 -8.79 -18.68 -14.03
N ARG A 21 -7.94 -17.97 -14.77
CA ARG A 21 -6.64 -17.51 -14.30
C ARG A 21 -6.78 -16.53 -13.13
N ASP A 22 -7.68 -15.56 -13.24
CA ASP A 22 -7.94 -14.58 -12.18
C ASP A 22 -8.46 -15.26 -10.90
N LEU A 23 -9.34 -16.27 -11.05
CA LEU A 23 -9.83 -17.06 -9.91
C LEU A 23 -8.69 -17.84 -9.24
N ILE A 24 -7.87 -18.55 -10.02
CA ILE A 24 -6.72 -19.30 -9.49
C ILE A 24 -5.75 -18.37 -8.75
N GLN A 25 -5.50 -17.16 -9.24
CA GLN A 25 -4.65 -16.19 -8.56
C GLN A 25 -5.24 -15.76 -7.21
N LYS A 26 -6.53 -15.41 -7.17
CA LYS A 26 -7.21 -15.05 -5.91
C LYS A 26 -7.19 -16.18 -4.90
N PHE A 27 -7.48 -17.40 -5.34
CA PHE A 27 -7.45 -18.58 -4.46
C PHE A 27 -6.03 -18.96 -4.02
N ALA A 28 -5.00 -18.74 -4.84
CA ALA A 28 -3.62 -18.97 -4.45
C ALA A 28 -3.14 -17.98 -3.38
N ALA A 29 -3.46 -16.68 -3.54
CA ALA A 29 -3.14 -15.65 -2.55
C ALA A 29 -3.92 -15.85 -1.24
N LEU A 30 -5.20 -16.23 -1.33
CA LEU A 30 -5.99 -16.58 -0.16
C LEU A 30 -5.47 -17.85 0.52
N GLY A 31 -5.09 -18.85 -0.27
CA GLY A 31 -4.52 -20.10 0.20
C GLY A 31 -3.21 -19.90 0.95
N SER A 32 -2.31 -19.04 0.44
CA SER A 32 -1.07 -18.71 1.15
C SER A 32 -1.33 -18.00 2.48
N LEU A 33 -2.31 -17.10 2.53
CA LEU A 33 -2.73 -16.46 3.77
C LEU A 33 -3.26 -17.49 4.79
N VAL A 34 -4.13 -18.41 4.37
CA VAL A 34 -4.67 -19.47 5.23
C VAL A 34 -3.55 -20.37 5.76
N VAL A 35 -2.60 -20.76 4.92
CA VAL A 35 -1.45 -21.58 5.33
C VAL A 35 -0.59 -20.83 6.36
N LEU A 36 -0.32 -19.54 6.16
CA LEU A 36 0.45 -18.74 7.12
C LEU A 36 -0.27 -18.59 8.46
N VAL A 37 -1.57 -18.27 8.44
CA VAL A 37 -2.40 -18.17 9.65
C VAL A 37 -2.39 -19.49 10.41
N PHE A 38 -2.57 -20.60 9.71
CA PHE A 38 -2.53 -21.92 10.33
C PHE A 38 -1.15 -22.22 10.93
N ALA A 39 -0.08 -22.00 10.18
CA ALA A 39 1.30 -22.25 10.63
C ALA A 39 1.68 -21.42 11.87
N PHE A 40 1.30 -20.14 11.94
CA PHE A 40 1.60 -19.33 13.11
C PHE A 40 0.66 -19.60 14.29
N SER A 41 -0.58 -20.03 14.03
CA SER A 41 -1.51 -20.42 15.10
C SER A 41 -1.02 -21.63 15.90
N ILE A 42 -0.33 -22.58 15.26
CA ILE A 42 0.27 -23.73 15.97
C ILE A 42 1.60 -23.37 16.64
N SER A 43 2.29 -22.35 16.15
CA SER A 43 3.60 -21.92 16.65
C SER A 43 3.48 -21.00 17.87
N SER A 44 2.38 -20.25 17.99
CA SER A 44 2.16 -19.34 19.12
C SER A 44 0.72 -19.41 19.61
N ALA A 45 0.55 -19.79 20.88
CA ALA A 45 -0.75 -19.81 21.55
C ALA A 45 -1.42 -18.42 21.62
N ALA A 46 -0.62 -17.35 21.59
CA ALA A 46 -1.10 -15.97 21.61
C ALA A 46 -1.48 -15.44 20.22
N PHE A 47 -1.30 -16.21 19.14
CA PHE A 47 -1.51 -15.72 17.77
C PHE A 47 -2.94 -15.23 17.52
N PHE A 48 -3.94 -15.90 18.08
CA PHE A 48 -5.35 -15.50 18.01
C PHE A 48 -5.80 -14.63 19.19
N SER A 49 -4.87 -14.11 20.02
CA SER A 49 -5.24 -13.15 21.05
C SER A 49 -5.79 -11.87 20.41
N VAL A 50 -6.73 -11.22 21.09
CA VAL A 50 -7.34 -9.97 20.60
C VAL A 50 -6.27 -8.90 20.37
N ASP A 51 -5.31 -8.79 21.29
CA ASP A 51 -4.19 -7.84 21.19
C ASP A 51 -3.32 -8.11 19.97
N ASN A 52 -3.05 -9.39 19.67
CA ASN A 52 -2.30 -9.72 18.48
C ASN A 52 -3.09 -9.43 17.20
N LEU A 53 -4.38 -9.75 17.16
CA LEU A 53 -5.24 -9.42 16.02
C LEU A 53 -5.30 -7.90 15.75
N MET A 54 -5.34 -7.09 16.82
CA MET A 54 -5.26 -5.63 16.69
C MET A 54 -3.89 -5.18 16.17
N THR A 55 -2.81 -5.77 16.69
CA THR A 55 -1.44 -5.49 16.24
C THR A 55 -1.25 -5.84 14.77
N VAL A 56 -1.72 -7.01 14.34
CA VAL A 56 -1.73 -7.45 12.93
C VAL A 56 -2.51 -6.45 12.08
N GLY A 57 -3.73 -6.09 12.49
CA GLY A 57 -4.56 -5.12 11.79
C GLY A 57 -3.85 -3.78 11.59
N LEU A 58 -3.26 -3.24 12.65
CA LEU A 58 -2.49 -1.99 12.61
C LEU A 58 -1.23 -2.10 11.74
N GLN A 59 -0.52 -3.21 11.78
CA GLN A 59 0.68 -3.42 10.97
C GLN A 59 0.35 -3.57 9.47
N VAL A 60 -0.75 -4.26 9.15
CA VAL A 60 -1.25 -4.42 7.79
C VAL A 60 -1.64 -3.08 7.18
N THR A 61 -2.15 -2.11 7.95
CA THR A 61 -2.65 -0.84 7.41
C THR A 61 -1.60 -0.07 6.60
N SER A 62 -0.37 0.08 7.10
CA SER A 62 0.70 0.79 6.39
C SER A 62 1.04 0.09 5.06
N ILE A 63 1.13 -1.25 5.07
CA ILE A 63 1.42 -2.04 3.87
C ILE A 63 0.24 -1.97 2.88
N ALA A 64 -1.00 -1.96 3.39
CA ALA A 64 -2.21 -1.88 2.59
C ALA A 64 -2.34 -0.54 1.88
N TYR A 65 -2.11 0.59 2.55
CA TYR A 65 -2.19 1.92 1.94
C TYR A 65 -1.18 2.07 0.81
N LEU A 66 0.07 1.70 1.06
CA LEU A 66 1.13 1.76 0.07
C LEU A 66 0.95 0.70 -1.01
N GLY A 67 0.43 -0.48 -0.68
CA GLY A 67 0.09 -1.51 -1.65
C GLY A 67 -0.97 -1.04 -2.65
N VAL A 68 -1.98 -0.30 -2.19
CA VAL A 68 -2.99 0.31 -3.07
C VAL A 68 -2.34 1.33 -4.02
N ALA A 69 -1.46 2.18 -3.49
CA ALA A 69 -0.65 3.11 -4.28
C ALA A 69 0.19 2.38 -5.35
N ALA A 70 0.93 1.36 -4.93
CA ALA A 70 1.76 0.54 -5.79
C ALA A 70 0.93 -0.13 -6.89
N THR A 71 -0.24 -0.70 -6.56
CA THR A 71 -1.13 -1.30 -7.56
C THR A 71 -1.56 -0.30 -8.62
N CYS A 72 -1.96 0.91 -8.26
CA CYS A 72 -2.35 1.94 -9.24
C CYS A 72 -1.20 2.31 -10.18
N VAL A 73 0.02 2.48 -9.65
CA VAL A 73 1.19 2.82 -10.46
C VAL A 73 1.61 1.65 -11.36
N ILE A 74 1.67 0.44 -10.80
CA ILE A 74 2.08 -0.79 -11.52
C ILE A 74 1.11 -1.11 -12.64
N ILE A 75 -0.21 -0.94 -12.44
CA ILE A 75 -1.18 -1.16 -13.53
C ILE A 75 -0.82 -0.29 -14.74
N THR A 76 -0.34 0.95 -14.55
CA THR A 76 0.06 1.82 -15.68
C THR A 76 1.44 1.50 -16.29
N GLY A 77 2.09 0.43 -15.85
CA GLY A 77 3.45 0.03 -16.26
C GLY A 77 4.56 0.85 -15.60
N GLY A 78 4.24 1.53 -14.49
CA GLY A 78 5.20 2.30 -13.70
C GLY A 78 5.67 1.53 -12.46
N ILE A 79 6.68 2.07 -11.78
CA ILE A 79 7.09 1.65 -10.43
C ILE A 79 7.34 2.93 -9.64
N ASP A 80 6.97 2.94 -8.35
CA ASP A 80 7.26 4.03 -7.42
C ASP A 80 7.99 3.50 -6.19
N LEU A 81 9.32 3.64 -6.19
CA LEU A 81 10.18 3.25 -5.06
C LEU A 81 10.28 4.34 -3.99
N SER A 82 9.76 5.54 -4.24
CA SER A 82 9.90 6.67 -3.33
C SER A 82 8.95 6.61 -2.14
N VAL A 83 7.89 5.81 -2.22
CA VAL A 83 6.76 5.82 -1.26
C VAL A 83 7.19 5.67 0.20
N GLY A 84 8.20 4.84 0.48
CA GLY A 84 8.76 4.65 1.82
C GLY A 84 9.45 5.89 2.39
N SER A 85 10.05 6.72 1.54
CA SER A 85 10.71 7.97 1.95
C SER A 85 9.77 9.17 1.89
N VAL A 86 8.80 9.15 0.96
CA VAL A 86 7.74 10.17 0.87
C VAL A 86 6.81 10.09 2.09
N LEU A 87 6.46 8.90 2.59
CA LEU A 87 5.68 8.77 3.82
C LEU A 87 6.42 9.36 5.03
N ALA A 88 7.75 9.16 5.11
CA ALA A 88 8.55 9.68 6.19
C ALA A 88 8.59 11.21 6.16
N LEU A 89 8.85 11.80 4.98
CA LEU A 89 8.84 13.23 4.79
C LEU A 89 7.47 13.84 5.13
N ALA A 90 6.39 13.28 4.59
CA ALA A 90 5.03 13.76 4.84
C ALA A 90 4.66 13.70 6.34
N GLY A 91 4.96 12.59 7.01
CA GLY A 91 4.71 12.42 8.44
C GLY A 91 5.55 13.36 9.31
N VAL A 92 6.82 13.58 8.96
CA VAL A 92 7.70 14.55 9.63
C VAL A 92 7.19 15.97 9.42
N CYS A 93 6.77 16.35 8.22
CA CYS A 93 6.20 17.67 7.97
C CYS A 93 4.94 17.91 8.81
N ALA A 94 4.04 16.93 8.90
CA ALA A 94 2.87 17.01 9.77
C ALA A 94 3.28 17.15 11.25
N ALA A 95 4.22 16.33 11.74
CA ALA A 95 4.72 16.41 13.11
C ALA A 95 5.35 17.77 13.44
N LEU A 96 6.17 18.33 12.55
CA LEU A 96 6.78 19.65 12.74
C LEU A 96 5.75 20.76 12.80
N LEU A 97 4.71 20.70 11.97
CA LEU A 97 3.62 21.68 12.00
C LEU A 97 2.83 21.60 13.30
N VAL A 98 2.52 20.39 13.78
CA VAL A 98 1.87 20.20 15.10
C VAL A 98 2.76 20.75 16.22
N LYS A 99 4.06 20.47 16.18
CA LYS A 99 5.02 21.01 17.15
C LYS A 99 5.10 22.54 17.12
N ALA A 100 4.89 23.14 15.95
CA ALA A 100 4.78 24.59 15.78
C ALA A 100 3.41 25.17 16.20
N GLY A 101 2.51 24.36 16.75
CA GLY A 101 1.19 24.79 17.25
C GLY A 101 0.08 24.78 16.19
N VAL A 102 0.32 24.26 14.99
CA VAL A 102 -0.72 24.13 13.96
C VAL A 102 -1.71 23.05 14.37
N PRO A 103 -3.04 23.27 14.22
CA PRO A 103 -4.04 22.25 14.52
C PRO A 103 -3.78 20.93 13.76
N VAL A 104 -3.94 19.80 14.46
CA VAL A 104 -3.63 18.45 13.95
C VAL A 104 -4.25 18.17 12.56
N PRO A 105 -5.54 18.45 12.29
CA PRO A 105 -6.11 18.20 10.97
C PRO A 105 -5.44 18.98 9.83
N ALA A 106 -5.08 20.25 10.10
CA ALA A 106 -4.41 21.11 9.12
C ALA A 106 -2.97 20.64 8.87
N ALA A 107 -2.26 20.23 9.92
CA ALA A 107 -0.92 19.67 9.81
C ALA A 107 -0.89 18.34 9.04
N MET A 108 -1.87 17.45 9.27
CA MET A 108 -2.00 16.19 8.53
C MET A 108 -2.37 16.44 7.05
N ALA A 109 -3.27 17.39 6.77
CA ALA A 109 -3.58 17.80 5.40
C ALA A 109 -2.33 18.32 4.67
N ALA A 110 -1.51 19.14 5.34
CA ALA A 110 -0.24 19.60 4.78
C ALA A 110 0.75 18.44 4.52
N GLY A 111 0.83 17.46 5.42
CA GLY A 111 1.62 16.24 5.20
C GLY A 111 1.16 15.46 3.96
N ILE A 112 -0.15 15.26 3.80
CA ILE A 112 -0.73 14.61 2.61
C ILE A 112 -0.41 15.39 1.34
N LEU A 113 -0.49 16.74 1.39
CA LEU A 113 -0.12 17.60 0.27
C LEU A 113 1.36 17.47 -0.09
N VAL A 114 2.27 17.42 0.89
CA VAL A 114 3.70 17.16 0.63
C VAL A 114 3.89 15.82 -0.09
N GLY A 115 3.19 14.78 0.35
CA GLY A 115 3.19 13.49 -0.33
C GLY A 115 2.71 13.60 -1.78
N ALA A 116 1.57 14.25 -2.01
CA ALA A 116 1.02 14.47 -3.34
C ALA A 116 1.96 15.29 -4.24
N LEU A 117 2.68 16.27 -3.70
CA LEU A 117 3.68 17.05 -4.42
C LEU A 117 4.90 16.21 -4.82
N CYS A 118 5.40 15.33 -3.96
CA CYS A 118 6.44 14.36 -4.34
C CYS A 118 5.95 13.44 -5.48
N GLY A 119 4.71 12.96 -5.38
CA GLY A 119 4.05 12.18 -6.43
C GLY A 119 3.90 12.97 -7.74
N LEU A 120 3.57 14.26 -7.66
CA LEU A 120 3.50 15.15 -8.82
C LEU A 120 4.86 15.28 -9.51
N VAL A 121 5.93 15.52 -8.75
CA VAL A 121 7.29 15.61 -9.30
C VAL A 121 7.68 14.29 -9.97
N ASN A 122 7.45 13.14 -9.33
CA ASN A 122 7.68 11.83 -9.96
C ASN A 122 6.90 11.68 -11.26
N GLY A 123 5.61 12.03 -11.25
CA GLY A 123 4.76 11.95 -12.44
C GLY A 123 5.25 12.86 -13.57
N ILE A 124 5.69 14.09 -13.28
CA ILE A 124 6.27 15.01 -14.27
C ILE A 124 7.58 14.44 -14.84
N CYS A 125 8.47 13.96 -13.98
CA CYS A 125 9.73 13.33 -14.38
C CYS A 125 9.49 12.15 -15.34
N VAL A 126 8.50 11.30 -15.04
CA VAL A 126 8.19 10.12 -15.86
C VAL A 126 7.45 10.49 -17.15
N THR A 127 6.52 11.43 -17.11
CA THR A 127 5.62 11.70 -18.25
C THR A 127 6.09 12.80 -19.19
N GLN A 128 6.73 13.84 -18.67
CA GLN A 128 7.17 15.00 -19.45
C GLN A 128 8.67 14.96 -19.73
N MET A 129 9.49 14.62 -18.73
CA MET A 129 10.94 14.53 -18.92
C MET A 129 11.39 13.21 -19.54
N GLY A 130 10.48 12.22 -19.65
CA GLY A 130 10.77 10.93 -20.26
C GLY A 130 11.73 10.05 -19.46
N LEU A 131 11.92 10.31 -18.16
CA LEU A 131 12.78 9.50 -17.32
C LEU A 131 12.15 8.11 -17.08
N PRO A 132 12.95 7.03 -17.08
CA PRO A 132 12.47 5.73 -16.64
C PRO A 132 11.89 5.80 -15.21
N PRO A 133 10.70 5.22 -14.95
CA PRO A 133 10.04 5.21 -13.64
C PRO A 133 10.92 4.90 -12.43
N PHE A 134 11.76 3.88 -12.58
CA PHE A 134 12.69 3.43 -11.55
C PHE A 134 13.69 4.53 -11.18
N ILE A 135 14.27 5.22 -12.17
CA ILE A 135 15.28 6.27 -11.94
C ILE A 135 14.63 7.49 -11.27
N ALA A 136 13.48 7.94 -11.79
CA ALA A 136 12.77 9.09 -11.24
C ALA A 136 12.41 8.87 -9.77
N THR A 137 11.85 7.70 -9.45
CA THR A 137 11.37 7.40 -8.09
C THR A 137 12.49 7.00 -7.14
N LEU A 138 13.59 6.39 -7.61
CA LEU A 138 14.80 6.25 -6.80
C LEU A 138 15.42 7.60 -6.45
N GLY A 139 15.49 8.53 -7.41
CA GLY A 139 15.97 9.89 -7.15
C GLY A 139 15.11 10.59 -6.10
N MET A 140 13.79 10.53 -6.25
CA MET A 140 12.86 11.07 -5.25
C MET A 140 12.97 10.37 -3.90
N MET A 141 13.23 9.07 -3.85
CA MET A 141 13.48 8.35 -2.60
C MET A 141 14.62 8.99 -1.81
N LEU A 142 15.75 9.26 -2.47
CA LEU A 142 16.92 9.90 -1.86
C LEU A 142 16.62 11.35 -1.45
N VAL A 143 15.95 12.12 -2.32
CA VAL A 143 15.58 13.52 -2.04
C VAL A 143 14.64 13.59 -0.84
N ALA A 144 13.54 12.83 -0.84
CA ALA A 144 12.55 12.86 0.23
C ALA A 144 13.14 12.43 1.58
N ARG A 145 13.94 11.35 1.58
CA ARG A 145 14.64 10.88 2.78
C ARG A 145 15.65 11.91 3.28
N GLY A 146 16.45 12.46 2.37
CA GLY A 146 17.45 13.48 2.68
C GLY A 146 16.82 14.74 3.27
N ILE A 147 15.72 15.22 2.70
CA ILE A 147 14.96 16.36 3.24
C ILE A 147 14.43 16.02 4.63
N ALA A 148 13.79 14.86 4.82
CA ALA A 148 13.24 14.46 6.13
C ALA A 148 14.33 14.40 7.21
N LEU A 149 15.50 13.85 6.89
CA LEU A 149 16.65 13.82 7.79
C LEU A 149 17.23 15.21 8.05
N GLN A 150 17.36 16.04 7.01
CA GLN A 150 17.95 17.37 7.11
C GLN A 150 17.09 18.30 8.00
N ILE A 151 15.77 18.33 7.79
CA ILE A 151 14.88 19.22 8.55
C ILE A 151 14.70 18.79 10.01
N THR A 152 14.99 17.52 10.32
CA THR A 152 14.91 16.98 11.69
C THR A 152 16.27 16.91 12.39
N GLY A 153 17.37 17.18 11.69
CA GLY A 153 18.72 16.89 12.19
C GLY A 153 18.92 15.41 12.52
N ALA A 154 18.26 14.52 11.76
CA ALA A 154 18.22 13.07 11.97
C ALA A 154 17.69 12.61 13.34
N ARG A 155 16.88 13.45 14.01
CA ARG A 155 16.28 13.13 15.32
C ARG A 155 14.75 12.99 15.22
N PRO A 156 14.11 12.15 16.05
CA PRO A 156 12.66 12.10 16.12
C PRO A 156 12.07 13.44 16.57
N VAL A 157 10.94 13.82 15.97
CA VAL A 157 10.14 14.96 16.42
C VAL A 157 9.21 14.46 17.53
N SER A 158 9.52 14.80 18.77
CA SER A 158 8.71 14.44 19.96
C SER A 158 7.83 15.60 20.44
N ASP A 159 7.03 15.32 21.48
CA ASP A 159 6.16 16.27 22.18
C ASP A 159 4.99 16.79 21.32
N LEU A 160 4.30 15.86 20.65
CA LEU A 160 3.21 16.17 19.72
C LEU A 160 1.82 16.18 20.37
N GLY A 161 1.72 15.68 21.61
CA GLY A 161 0.50 15.63 22.42
C GLY A 161 -0.51 14.55 21.99
N ASP A 162 -1.44 14.23 22.89
CA ASP A 162 -2.42 13.15 22.70
C ASP A 162 -3.36 13.39 21.51
N ALA A 163 -3.64 14.66 21.19
CA ALA A 163 -4.44 15.05 20.04
C ALA A 163 -3.81 14.58 18.72
N PHE A 164 -2.47 14.52 18.65
CA PHE A 164 -1.78 13.97 17.48
C PHE A 164 -1.91 12.45 17.42
N GLY A 165 -1.91 11.76 18.57
CA GLY A 165 -2.09 10.31 18.68
C GLY A 165 -3.50 9.81 18.36
N ALA A 166 -4.51 10.69 18.41
CA ALA A 166 -5.92 10.32 18.25
C ALA A 166 -6.24 9.59 16.93
N LEU A 167 -5.51 9.86 15.83
CA LEU A 167 -5.71 9.16 14.56
C LEU A 167 -5.13 7.74 14.57
N GLY A 168 -3.99 7.53 15.22
CA GLY A 168 -3.27 6.27 15.28
C GLY A 168 -3.82 5.31 16.34
N ASP A 169 -4.15 5.84 17.52
CA ASP A 169 -4.58 5.08 18.69
C ASP A 169 -6.11 5.12 18.92
N GLY A 170 -6.81 5.98 18.19
CA GLY A 170 -8.27 6.05 18.22
C GLY A 170 -8.92 4.81 17.64
N ALA A 171 -10.09 4.46 18.18
CA ALA A 171 -10.87 3.30 17.73
C ALA A 171 -12.36 3.62 17.65
N LEU A 172 -13.03 3.10 16.61
CA LEU A 172 -14.49 3.11 16.49
C LEU A 172 -15.09 2.03 17.39
N LEU A 173 -16.27 2.32 17.95
CA LEU A 173 -17.04 1.38 18.77
C LEU A 173 -16.27 0.86 20.00
N ARG A 174 -15.26 1.58 20.50
CA ARG A 174 -14.54 1.21 21.73
C ARG A 174 -15.51 1.25 22.90
N ILE A 175 -15.61 0.13 23.62
CA ILE A 175 -16.41 0.02 24.84
C ILE A 175 -15.43 -0.09 26.00
N SER A 176 -15.22 1.04 26.66
CA SER A 176 -14.46 1.10 27.90
C SER A 176 -15.40 1.49 29.03
N ARG A 177 -15.35 0.74 30.13
CA ARG A 177 -16.00 1.11 31.39
C ARG A 177 -14.91 1.61 32.33
N ILE A 178 -15.23 2.53 33.22
CA ILE A 178 -14.28 2.87 34.29
C ILE A 178 -14.42 1.78 35.35
N GLY A 179 -13.33 1.05 35.57
CA GLY A 179 -13.21 0.04 36.61
C GLY A 179 -13.31 0.68 38.00
N ALA A 180 -13.57 -0.15 39.01
CA ALA A 180 -13.69 0.31 40.40
C ALA A 180 -12.38 0.91 40.95
N ASP A 181 -11.26 0.69 40.27
CA ASP A 181 -9.92 1.21 40.52
C ASP A 181 -9.66 2.58 39.85
N GLY A 182 -10.63 3.12 39.12
CA GLY A 182 -10.52 4.40 38.41
C GLY A 182 -9.81 4.30 37.06
N PHE A 183 -9.40 3.10 36.63
CA PHE A 183 -8.79 2.88 35.33
C PHE A 183 -9.80 2.39 34.29
N PRO A 184 -9.62 2.69 32.99
CA PRO A 184 -10.53 2.21 31.95
C PRO A 184 -10.37 0.70 31.75
N ASP A 185 -11.39 -0.06 32.13
CA ASP A 185 -11.52 -1.48 31.81
C ASP A 185 -12.17 -1.62 30.42
N THR A 186 -11.36 -2.01 29.43
CA THR A 186 -11.76 -2.02 28.03
C THR A 186 -12.35 -3.39 27.68
N THR A 187 -13.67 -3.49 27.68
CA THR A 187 -14.41 -4.73 27.39
C THR A 187 -14.41 -5.08 25.91
N PHE A 188 -14.35 -4.06 25.03
CA PHE A 188 -14.10 -4.24 23.60
C PHE A 188 -13.12 -3.16 23.11
N PRO A 189 -11.95 -3.55 22.57
CA PRO A 189 -10.89 -2.61 22.18
C PRO A 189 -11.28 -1.66 21.05
N GLY A 190 -12.38 -1.94 20.33
CA GLY A 190 -12.82 -1.15 19.19
C GLY A 190 -12.10 -1.51 17.91
N ILE A 191 -12.54 -0.93 16.79
CA ILE A 191 -11.89 -1.06 15.48
C ILE A 191 -10.96 0.15 15.32
N PRO A 192 -9.64 -0.02 15.24
CA PRO A 192 -8.72 1.12 15.13
C PRO A 192 -9.03 1.98 13.91
N TYR A 193 -8.94 3.30 14.04
CA TYR A 193 -9.15 4.24 12.94
C TYR A 193 -8.26 3.95 11.72
N PRO A 194 -6.98 3.52 11.86
CA PRO A 194 -6.20 3.07 10.71
C PRO A 194 -6.89 1.94 9.93
N VAL A 195 -7.46 0.95 10.61
CA VAL A 195 -8.18 -0.16 9.94
C VAL A 195 -9.42 0.36 9.20
N VAL A 196 -10.12 1.34 9.76
CA VAL A 196 -11.28 1.98 9.10
C VAL A 196 -10.84 2.70 7.83
N ILE A 197 -9.77 3.51 7.90
CA ILE A 197 -9.21 4.22 6.75
C ILE A 197 -8.79 3.23 5.67
N MET A 198 -8.19 2.10 6.05
CA MET A 198 -7.83 1.02 5.12
C MET A 198 -9.03 0.49 4.35
N VAL A 199 -10.12 0.16 5.05
CA VAL A 199 -11.35 -0.35 4.42
C VAL A 199 -11.95 0.70 3.49
N VAL A 200 -12.01 1.97 3.93
CA VAL A 200 -12.51 3.08 3.10
C VAL A 200 -11.67 3.24 1.83
N LEU A 201 -10.33 3.24 1.95
CA LEU A 201 -9.43 3.33 0.81
C LEU A 201 -9.60 2.15 -0.15
N PHE A 202 -9.73 0.92 0.35
CA PHE A 202 -10.00 -0.24 -0.49
C PHE A 202 -11.29 -0.08 -1.28
N VAL A 203 -12.37 0.38 -0.65
CA VAL A 203 -13.65 0.60 -1.33
C VAL A 203 -13.53 1.72 -2.36
N VAL A 204 -13.02 2.88 -1.98
CA VAL A 204 -12.92 4.07 -2.85
C VAL A 204 -12.06 3.76 -4.07
N VAL A 205 -10.86 3.20 -3.89
CA VAL A 205 -9.96 2.92 -5.02
C VAL A 205 -10.45 1.74 -5.86
N SER A 206 -11.10 0.74 -5.25
CA SER A 206 -11.74 -0.35 -6.00
C SER A 206 -12.86 0.17 -6.90
N VAL A 207 -13.71 1.07 -6.40
CA VAL A 207 -14.76 1.73 -7.20
C VAL A 207 -14.13 2.59 -8.28
N LEU A 208 -13.07 3.35 -7.98
CA LEU A 208 -12.33 4.13 -8.96
C LEU A 208 -11.84 3.24 -10.11
N LEU A 209 -11.16 2.12 -9.81
CA LEU A 209 -10.61 1.24 -10.83
C LEU A 209 -11.67 0.45 -11.61
N SER A 210 -12.75 0.01 -10.96
CA SER A 210 -13.74 -0.89 -11.58
C SER A 210 -14.95 -0.19 -12.18
N ARG A 211 -15.32 1.01 -11.71
CA ARG A 211 -16.58 1.68 -12.08
C ARG A 211 -16.40 3.03 -12.78
N THR A 212 -15.21 3.60 -12.86
CA THR A 212 -15.00 4.92 -13.50
C THR A 212 -14.33 4.84 -14.87
N SER A 213 -14.45 5.92 -15.65
CA SER A 213 -13.70 6.07 -16.91
C SER A 213 -12.19 6.12 -16.66
N LEU A 214 -11.75 6.78 -15.59
CA LEU A 214 -10.35 6.84 -15.20
C LEU A 214 -9.77 5.45 -14.94
N GLY A 215 -10.51 4.57 -14.27
CA GLY A 215 -10.13 3.17 -14.09
C GLY A 215 -9.89 2.45 -15.42
N ARG A 216 -10.82 2.58 -16.38
CA ARG A 216 -10.65 2.01 -17.73
C ARG A 216 -9.40 2.56 -18.45
N HIS A 217 -9.14 3.86 -18.31
CA HIS A 217 -7.94 4.48 -18.88
C HIS A 217 -6.66 3.96 -18.22
N ILE A 218 -6.64 3.78 -16.90
CA ILE A 218 -5.50 3.21 -16.16
C ILE A 218 -5.15 1.81 -16.69
N TYR A 219 -6.14 0.92 -16.83
CA TYR A 219 -5.90 -0.42 -17.40
C TYR A 219 -5.48 -0.37 -18.87
N ALA A 220 -6.13 0.48 -19.69
CA ALA A 220 -5.79 0.60 -21.12
C ALA A 220 -4.36 1.09 -21.34
N VAL A 221 -3.92 2.11 -20.59
CA VAL A 221 -2.54 2.61 -20.60
C VAL A 221 -1.55 1.52 -20.22
N GLY A 222 -1.90 0.71 -19.22
CA GLY A 222 -1.12 -0.43 -18.77
C GLY A 222 -0.95 -1.53 -19.80
N SER A 223 -2.03 -1.90 -20.48
CA SER A 223 -2.00 -2.96 -21.49
C SER A 223 -1.27 -2.55 -22.75
N ASN A 224 -1.54 -1.34 -23.27
CA ASN A 224 -0.85 -0.79 -24.43
C ASN A 224 -1.02 0.73 -24.49
N ALA A 225 0.00 1.46 -24.03
CA ALA A 225 0.01 2.92 -24.02
C ALA A 225 -0.12 3.55 -25.42
N GLU A 226 0.43 2.91 -26.46
CA GLU A 226 0.37 3.41 -27.84
C GLU A 226 -1.07 3.32 -28.37
N ALA A 227 -1.70 2.14 -28.22
CA ALA A 227 -3.09 1.93 -28.62
C ALA A 227 -4.05 2.81 -27.83
N ALA A 228 -3.81 3.00 -26.53
CA ALA A 228 -4.60 3.90 -25.69
C ALA A 228 -4.51 5.35 -26.21
N ARG A 229 -3.31 5.83 -26.58
CA ARG A 229 -3.12 7.17 -27.14
C ARG A 229 -3.85 7.34 -28.47
N LEU A 230 -3.73 6.37 -29.37
CA LEU A 230 -4.45 6.37 -30.66
C LEU A 230 -5.98 6.32 -30.48
N SER A 231 -6.45 5.80 -29.34
CA SER A 231 -7.86 5.77 -28.95
C SER A 231 -8.31 7.03 -28.19
N GLY A 232 -7.49 8.10 -28.17
CA GLY A 232 -7.81 9.39 -27.56
C GLY A 232 -7.60 9.48 -26.04
N VAL A 233 -6.98 8.47 -25.41
CA VAL A 233 -6.67 8.52 -23.97
C VAL A 233 -5.46 9.40 -23.72
N ASN A 234 -5.57 10.35 -22.80
CA ASN A 234 -4.42 11.14 -22.31
C ASN A 234 -3.51 10.27 -21.42
N VAL A 235 -2.61 9.52 -22.05
CA VAL A 235 -1.66 8.62 -21.38
C VAL A 235 -0.83 9.34 -20.31
N GLN A 236 -0.35 10.55 -20.63
CA GLN A 236 0.46 11.33 -19.70
C GLN A 236 -0.34 11.75 -18.48
N GLY A 237 -1.56 12.27 -18.67
CA GLY A 237 -2.44 12.65 -17.57
C GLY A 237 -2.82 11.47 -16.66
N VAL A 238 -3.04 10.29 -17.23
CA VAL A 238 -3.34 9.07 -16.46
C VAL A 238 -2.15 8.64 -15.61
N LYS A 239 -0.94 8.60 -16.17
CA LYS A 239 0.28 8.28 -15.43
C LYS A 239 0.59 9.33 -14.37
N LEU A 240 0.42 10.61 -14.68
CA LEU A 240 0.60 11.71 -13.72
C LEU A 240 -0.33 11.53 -12.52
N PHE A 241 -1.61 11.23 -12.77
CA PHE A 241 -2.59 10.98 -11.72
C PHE A 241 -2.19 9.80 -10.82
N THR A 242 -1.72 8.67 -11.37
CA THR A 242 -1.36 7.51 -10.55
C THR A 242 -0.15 7.79 -9.65
N TYR A 243 0.84 8.56 -10.10
CA TYR A 243 1.94 9.00 -9.25
C TYR A 243 1.53 10.01 -8.17
N VAL A 244 0.65 10.98 -8.50
CA VAL A 244 0.10 11.91 -7.49
C VAL A 244 -0.70 11.16 -6.43
N LEU A 245 -1.55 10.21 -6.83
CA LEU A 245 -2.31 9.35 -5.92
C LEU A 245 -1.37 8.51 -5.05
N SER A 246 -0.29 7.97 -5.63
CA SER A 246 0.74 7.23 -4.89
C SER A 246 1.37 8.06 -3.79
N GLY A 247 1.82 9.28 -4.14
CA GLY A 247 2.38 10.23 -3.18
C GLY A 247 1.38 10.66 -2.10
N ALA A 248 0.13 10.91 -2.46
CA ALA A 248 -0.92 11.27 -1.50
C ALA A 248 -1.20 10.14 -0.50
N LEU A 249 -1.28 8.88 -0.96
CA LEU A 249 -1.45 7.71 -0.11
C LEU A 249 -0.21 7.44 0.77
N ALA A 250 0.99 7.70 0.27
CA ALA A 250 2.19 7.72 1.10
C ALA A 250 2.09 8.80 2.19
N GLY A 251 1.57 9.98 1.86
CA GLY A 251 1.31 11.04 2.83
C GLY A 251 0.30 10.65 3.92
N VAL A 252 -0.82 10.01 3.54
CA VAL A 252 -1.79 9.44 4.49
C VAL A 252 -1.12 8.40 5.39
N THR A 253 -0.31 7.52 4.80
CA THR A 253 0.45 6.50 5.53
C THR A 253 1.39 7.14 6.56
N GLY A 254 2.10 8.19 6.17
CA GLY A 254 2.98 8.96 7.05
C GLY A 254 2.22 9.58 8.21
N CYS A 255 1.09 10.25 7.95
CA CYS A 255 0.28 10.86 9.01
C CYS A 255 -0.25 9.83 10.01
N VAL A 256 -0.78 8.71 9.51
CA VAL A 256 -1.30 7.63 10.36
C VAL A 256 -0.18 6.96 11.15
N LEU A 257 0.95 6.66 10.51
CA LEU A 257 2.08 6.00 11.16
C LEU A 257 2.70 6.88 12.26
N MET A 258 2.96 8.15 11.96
CA MET A 258 3.53 9.06 12.96
C MET A 258 2.56 9.36 14.09
N SER A 259 1.26 9.46 13.79
CA SER A 259 0.21 9.57 14.80
C SER A 259 0.25 8.39 15.77
N ARG A 260 0.33 7.15 15.26
CA ARG A 260 0.43 5.93 16.09
C ARG A 260 1.70 5.90 16.95
N LEU A 261 2.79 6.46 16.45
CA LEU A 261 4.05 6.54 17.20
C LEU A 261 4.09 7.76 18.13
N VAL A 262 3.15 8.70 18.00
CA VAL A 262 3.14 10.03 18.62
C VAL A 262 4.49 10.76 18.43
N THR A 263 5.17 10.47 17.31
CA THR A 263 6.46 11.07 16.98
C THR A 263 6.67 11.12 15.46
N GLY A 264 7.31 12.18 14.97
CA GLY A 264 7.75 12.30 13.58
C GLY A 264 9.13 11.66 13.38
N GLN A 265 9.18 10.43 12.88
CA GLN A 265 10.42 9.69 12.70
C GLN A 265 10.95 9.79 11.25
N PRO A 266 12.11 10.41 11.01
CA PRO A 266 12.64 10.57 9.65
C PRO A 266 13.20 9.26 9.05
N ASN A 267 13.35 8.20 9.84
CA ASN A 267 13.84 6.88 9.41
C ASN A 267 12.74 5.82 9.24
N GLU A 268 11.48 6.15 9.52
CA GLU A 268 10.37 5.23 9.31
C GLU A 268 10.10 5.01 7.81
N GLY A 269 9.46 3.89 7.47
CA GLY A 269 9.13 3.56 6.09
C GLY A 269 10.28 3.04 5.23
N VAL A 270 11.45 2.76 5.81
CA VAL A 270 12.57 2.12 5.07
C VAL A 270 12.13 0.74 4.59
N MET A 271 12.29 0.47 3.28
CA MET A 271 11.91 -0.79 2.60
C MET A 271 10.40 -1.04 2.51
N TYR A 272 9.56 -0.07 2.88
CA TYR A 272 8.10 -0.23 2.79
C TYR A 272 7.62 -0.25 1.32
N GLU A 273 8.37 0.36 0.41
CA GLU A 273 8.16 0.28 -1.03
C GLU A 273 8.21 -1.18 -1.54
N LEU A 274 9.09 -2.00 -0.97
CA LEU A 274 9.19 -3.42 -1.35
C LEU A 274 8.01 -4.22 -0.81
N ASP A 275 7.57 -3.95 0.42
CA ASP A 275 6.35 -4.57 0.98
C ASP A 275 5.11 -4.20 0.17
N ALA A 276 5.01 -2.94 -0.28
CA ALA A 276 3.91 -2.46 -1.10
C ALA A 276 3.88 -3.17 -2.47
N ILE A 277 5.03 -3.28 -3.13
CA ILE A 277 5.16 -4.03 -4.38
C ILE A 277 4.83 -5.51 -4.13
N ALA A 278 5.39 -6.13 -3.09
CA ALA A 278 5.13 -7.53 -2.72
C ALA A 278 3.63 -7.79 -2.53
N SER A 279 2.96 -6.93 -1.75
CA SER A 279 1.53 -6.98 -1.51
C SER A 279 0.73 -6.92 -2.82
N SER A 280 1.07 -5.99 -3.72
CA SER A 280 0.40 -5.89 -5.02
C SER A 280 0.62 -7.13 -5.90
N VAL A 281 1.85 -7.64 -5.98
CA VAL A 281 2.26 -8.74 -6.86
C VAL A 281 1.75 -10.09 -6.34
N ILE A 282 1.86 -10.34 -5.03
CA ILE A 282 1.21 -11.49 -4.36
C ILE A 282 -0.30 -11.46 -4.61
N GLY A 283 -0.88 -10.25 -4.57
CA GLY A 283 -2.27 -10.00 -4.90
C GLY A 283 -2.66 -10.20 -6.37
N GLY A 284 -1.69 -10.49 -7.26
CA GLY A 284 -1.93 -10.76 -8.68
C GLY A 284 -1.81 -9.54 -9.60
N THR A 285 -1.32 -8.40 -9.11
CA THR A 285 -0.94 -7.28 -9.99
C THR A 285 0.31 -7.64 -10.78
N SER A 286 0.27 -7.46 -12.11
CA SER A 286 1.41 -7.78 -12.97
C SER A 286 2.37 -6.60 -13.09
N LEU A 287 3.67 -6.86 -12.94
CA LEU A 287 4.72 -5.86 -13.14
C LEU A 287 4.84 -5.39 -14.60
N MET A 288 4.21 -6.09 -15.55
CA MET A 288 4.13 -5.69 -16.96
C MET A 288 3.02 -4.67 -17.23
N GLY A 289 2.16 -4.38 -16.25
CA GLY A 289 1.03 -3.47 -16.40
C GLY A 289 -0.25 -4.12 -16.93
N GLY A 290 -1.34 -3.35 -16.90
CA GLY A 290 -2.65 -3.73 -17.45
C GLY A 290 -3.44 -4.77 -16.63
N VAL A 291 -2.87 -5.33 -15.56
CA VAL A 291 -3.52 -6.35 -14.71
C VAL A 291 -3.28 -6.03 -13.23
N GLY A 292 -4.35 -6.05 -12.43
CA GLY A 292 -4.28 -5.88 -10.97
C GLY A 292 -5.65 -5.59 -10.36
N THR A 293 -5.84 -5.90 -9.08
CA THR A 293 -7.09 -5.61 -8.35
C THR A 293 -6.81 -5.22 -6.91
N ILE A 294 -7.60 -4.28 -6.37
CA ILE A 294 -7.46 -3.84 -4.97
C ILE A 294 -7.78 -4.97 -3.99
N SER A 295 -8.76 -5.83 -4.31
CA SER A 295 -9.05 -7.02 -3.48
C SER A 295 -7.86 -7.97 -3.40
N GLY A 296 -7.10 -8.13 -4.49
CA GLY A 296 -5.89 -8.93 -4.51
C GLY A 296 -4.80 -8.30 -3.64
N THR A 297 -4.57 -7.00 -3.81
CA THR A 297 -3.64 -6.22 -2.99
C THR A 297 -3.98 -6.30 -1.49
N ALA A 298 -5.26 -6.26 -1.14
CA ALA A 298 -5.69 -6.45 0.25
C ALA A 298 -5.19 -7.79 0.81
N ILE A 299 -5.44 -8.88 0.08
CA ILE A 299 -4.98 -10.22 0.48
C ILE A 299 -3.44 -10.25 0.59
N GLY A 300 -2.73 -9.69 -0.40
CA GLY A 300 -1.28 -9.61 -0.36
C GLY A 300 -0.73 -8.79 0.81
N ALA A 301 -1.38 -7.68 1.18
CA ALA A 301 -1.02 -6.89 2.35
C ALA A 301 -1.19 -7.68 3.65
N PHE A 302 -2.29 -8.46 3.76
CA PHE A 302 -2.49 -9.37 4.88
C PHE A 302 -1.46 -10.50 4.90
N VAL A 303 -1.06 -11.06 3.75
CA VAL A 303 0.01 -12.06 3.67
C VAL A 303 1.32 -11.51 4.25
N ILE A 304 1.75 -10.32 3.81
CA ILE A 304 2.99 -9.70 4.30
C ILE A 304 2.86 -9.31 5.78
N GLY A 305 1.73 -8.73 6.20
CA GLY A 305 1.52 -8.31 7.58
C GLY A 305 1.45 -9.48 8.56
N VAL A 306 0.74 -10.56 8.21
CA VAL A 306 0.71 -11.79 9.01
C VAL A 306 2.09 -12.45 9.06
N LEU A 307 2.83 -12.47 7.95
CA LEU A 307 4.20 -12.98 7.93
C LEU A 307 5.12 -12.20 8.88
N ARG A 308 5.09 -10.86 8.81
CA ARG A 308 5.89 -9.99 9.70
C ARG A 308 5.51 -10.19 11.17
N ASN A 309 4.22 -10.17 11.48
CA ASN A 309 3.73 -10.35 12.85
C ASN A 309 4.06 -11.75 13.38
N GLY A 310 3.78 -12.81 12.61
CA GLY A 310 4.06 -14.19 13.01
C GLY A 310 5.55 -14.42 13.26
N LEU A 311 6.44 -13.93 12.39
CA LEU A 311 7.89 -14.03 12.61
C LEU A 311 8.33 -13.25 13.87
N ASN A 312 7.76 -12.06 14.10
CA ASN A 312 8.03 -11.27 15.29
C ASN A 312 7.62 -12.02 16.58
N MET A 313 6.41 -12.59 16.61
CA MET A 313 5.92 -13.37 17.76
C MET A 313 6.78 -14.61 18.05
N ASN A 314 7.46 -15.14 17.05
CA ASN A 314 8.40 -16.26 17.22
C ASN A 314 9.83 -15.80 17.56
N GLY A 315 10.03 -14.53 17.88
CA GLY A 315 11.32 -13.97 18.26
C GLY A 315 12.33 -13.89 17.10
N VAL A 316 11.88 -14.01 15.85
CA VAL A 316 12.76 -13.93 14.69
C VAL A 316 13.23 -12.49 14.53
N SER A 317 14.54 -12.28 14.45
CA SER A 317 15.13 -10.95 14.31
C SER A 317 14.67 -10.23 13.04
N SER A 318 14.61 -8.90 13.08
CA SER A 318 14.23 -8.07 11.92
C SER A 318 15.13 -8.30 10.70
N PHE A 319 16.42 -8.62 10.91
CA PHE A 319 17.36 -8.98 9.84
C PHE A 319 16.95 -10.27 9.13
N ILE A 320 16.58 -11.32 9.86
CA ILE A 320 16.11 -12.58 9.27
C ILE A 320 14.76 -12.38 8.59
N GLN A 321 13.88 -11.56 9.18
CA GLN A 321 12.61 -11.19 8.54
C GLN A 321 12.84 -10.54 7.17
N GLN A 322 13.82 -9.65 7.03
CA GLN A 322 14.18 -9.06 5.74
C GLN A 322 14.64 -10.11 4.71
N ILE A 323 15.45 -11.09 5.13
CA ILE A 323 15.87 -12.20 4.25
C ILE A 323 14.66 -13.00 3.78
N ILE A 324 13.78 -13.40 4.70
CA ILE A 324 12.59 -14.19 4.39
C ILE A 324 11.67 -13.43 3.43
N ILE A 325 11.39 -12.15 3.72
CA ILE A 325 10.55 -11.31 2.87
C ILE A 325 11.19 -11.13 1.49
N GLY A 326 12.50 -10.90 1.42
CA GLY A 326 13.22 -10.82 0.15
C GLY A 326 13.07 -12.10 -0.69
N VAL A 327 13.21 -13.28 -0.08
CA VAL A 327 12.98 -14.57 -0.76
C VAL A 327 11.54 -14.72 -1.23
N VAL A 328 10.56 -14.30 -0.42
CA VAL A 328 9.14 -14.32 -0.80
C VAL A 328 8.87 -13.40 -1.99
N ILE A 329 9.45 -12.19 -2.02
CA ILE A 329 9.32 -11.27 -3.16
C ILE A 329 9.93 -11.88 -4.42
N LEU A 330 11.17 -12.40 -4.34
CA LEU A 330 11.82 -13.04 -5.49
C LEU A 330 10.99 -14.21 -6.02
N GLY A 331 10.48 -15.07 -5.12
CA GLY A 331 9.64 -16.20 -5.49
C GLY A 331 8.35 -15.75 -6.17
N THR A 332 7.67 -14.74 -5.63
CA THR A 332 6.39 -14.24 -6.18
C THR A 332 6.57 -13.58 -7.54
N VAL A 333 7.62 -12.78 -7.72
CA VAL A 333 7.96 -12.18 -9.00
C VAL A 333 8.38 -13.23 -10.03
N TRP A 334 9.16 -14.24 -9.63
CA TRP A 334 9.56 -15.33 -10.52
C TRP A 334 8.34 -16.13 -11.01
N ILE A 335 7.41 -16.43 -10.10
CA ILE A 335 6.15 -17.08 -10.45
C ILE A 335 5.31 -16.20 -11.39
N ASP A 336 5.24 -14.89 -11.17
CA ASP A 336 4.55 -13.98 -12.09
C ASP A 336 5.19 -13.98 -13.49
N GLN A 337 6.53 -13.95 -13.58
CA GLN A 337 7.22 -14.03 -14.86
C GLN A 337 6.96 -15.36 -15.60
N LEU A 338 7.05 -16.50 -14.90
CA LEU A 338 6.77 -17.81 -15.50
C LEU A 338 5.33 -17.90 -16.03
N ARG A 339 4.38 -17.24 -15.37
CA ARG A 339 2.97 -17.20 -15.78
C ARG A 339 2.69 -16.24 -16.94
N ASN A 340 3.50 -15.20 -17.10
CA ASN A 340 3.37 -14.19 -18.15
C ASN A 340 4.21 -14.48 -19.39
N ARG A 341 5.25 -15.32 -19.29
CA ARG A 341 5.89 -15.93 -20.46
C ARG A 341 4.89 -16.85 -21.15
N ARG A 342 4.27 -16.36 -22.23
CA ARG A 342 3.71 -17.24 -23.25
C ARG A 342 4.82 -17.65 -24.22
N PRO A 343 4.89 -18.91 -24.66
CA PRO A 343 5.55 -19.26 -25.93
C PRO A 343 4.85 -18.59 -27.11
#